data_AF-A0A6C0EN33-F1
#
_entry.id   AF-A0A6C0EN33-F1
#
_cell.length_a   1.000
_cell.length_b   1.000
_cell.length_c   1.000
_cell.angle_alpha   90.00
_cell.angle_beta   90.00
_cell.angle_gamma   90.00
#
_symmetry.space_group_name_H-M   'P 1'
#
loop_
_entity.id
_entity.type
_entity.pdbx_description
1 polymer ?
#
loop_
_entity_poly.entity_id
_entity_poly.type
_entity_poly.pdbx_seq_one_letter_code
_entity_poly.pdbx_strand_id
1 'polypeptide(L)'
;MKIVVIEKNGSLCDLDWTKNIDLKNIYKKAGFRKEDDFAKRHTWKINEGDFVSVYSKNAGRANTENKYDLPPPVDSDLYFGKLVVIRHSEQNPTAENCLDFTFEEWKTIYEKLMGGFEDLDDDEEESEEEYVAPENLTKQGYEKDGFVVEDGEETDNTGDSEEEEWAHSNDEEETDDSLEGTEEDDEEETDDSLEGTEEDGGEDGGEDGENDDGEND
;
A
#
# COMPACT_ATOMS: atom_id res chain seq x y z
N MET A 1 11.58 12.59 6.01
CA MET A 1 10.82 11.49 5.40
C MET A 1 10.04 10.70 6.45
N LYS A 2 8.77 11.02 6.61
CA LYS A 2 7.71 10.12 7.05
C LYS A 2 7.26 9.22 5.91
N ILE A 3 6.86 7.99 6.25
CA ILE A 3 6.25 7.02 5.35
C ILE A 3 4.98 6.45 5.99
N VAL A 4 4.04 5.96 5.19
CA VAL A 4 2.83 5.33 5.70
C VAL A 4 3.05 3.82 5.77
N VAL A 5 2.80 3.25 6.95
CA VAL A 5 2.75 1.80 7.17
C VAL A 5 1.29 1.37 7.26
N ILE A 6 0.93 0.36 6.48
CA ILE A 6 -0.39 -0.27 6.52
C ILE A 6 -0.26 -1.55 7.34
N GLU A 7 -0.87 -1.58 8.52
CA GLU A 7 -0.90 -2.73 9.42
C GLU A 7 -1.74 -3.88 8.85
N LYS A 8 -1.49 -5.12 9.32
CA LYS A 8 -2.18 -6.31 8.81
C LYS A 8 -3.72 -6.26 8.91
N ASN A 9 -4.24 -5.46 9.84
CA ASN A 9 -5.66 -5.27 10.09
C ASN A 9 -6.30 -4.13 9.28
N GLY A 10 -5.56 -3.48 8.37
CA GLY A 10 -6.02 -2.32 7.61
C GLY A 10 -5.90 -0.98 8.34
N SER A 11 -5.29 -0.93 9.53
CA SER A 11 -4.97 0.35 10.18
C SER A 11 -3.79 1.04 9.50
N LEU A 12 -3.86 2.37 9.36
CA LEU A 12 -2.78 3.19 8.82
C LEU A 12 -1.99 3.83 9.97
N CYS A 13 -0.66 3.90 9.84
CA CYS A 13 0.23 4.55 10.79
C CYS A 13 1.34 5.35 10.08
N ASP A 14 1.65 6.54 10.59
CA ASP A 14 2.86 7.28 10.23
C ASP A 14 4.10 6.57 10.80
N LEU A 15 5.21 6.56 10.04
CA LEU A 15 6.52 6.12 10.51
C LEU A 15 7.63 7.09 10.10
N ASP A 16 8.29 7.72 11.06
CA ASP A 16 9.44 8.60 10.84
C ASP A 16 10.71 7.80 10.44
N TRP A 17 11.13 7.91 9.18
CA TRP A 17 12.37 7.34 8.66
C TRP A 17 13.47 8.41 8.52
N THR A 18 14.01 8.84 9.67
CA THR A 18 14.99 9.93 9.75
C THR A 18 16.46 9.51 9.64
N LYS A 19 16.78 8.21 9.72
CA LYS A 19 18.15 7.67 9.67
C LYS A 19 18.27 6.60 8.59
N ASN A 20 19.34 6.68 7.79
CA ASN A 20 19.70 5.71 6.74
C ASN A 20 18.50 5.33 5.85
N ILE A 21 18.05 6.29 5.04
CA ILE A 21 17.02 6.05 4.02
C ILE A 21 17.66 5.21 2.91
N ASP A 22 17.27 3.95 2.84
CA ASP A 22 17.71 2.99 1.82
C ASP A 22 16.52 2.12 1.41
N LEU A 23 16.02 2.38 0.20
CA LEU A 23 14.86 1.70 -0.36
C LEU A 23 15.10 0.20 -0.61
N LYS A 24 16.34 -0.29 -0.62
CA LYS A 24 16.62 -1.75 -0.63
C LYS A 24 16.22 -2.39 0.69
N ASN A 25 16.43 -1.67 1.80
CA ASN A 25 16.13 -2.12 3.16
C ASN A 25 14.72 -1.76 3.64
N ILE A 26 13.84 -1.25 2.76
CA ILE A 26 12.47 -0.81 3.12
C ILE A 26 11.59 -1.96 3.67
N TYR A 27 11.88 -3.22 3.35
CA TYR A 27 11.22 -4.39 3.95
C TYR A 27 11.31 -4.42 5.49
N LYS A 28 12.38 -3.84 6.07
CA LYS A 28 12.55 -3.71 7.53
C LYS A 28 11.55 -2.75 8.15
N LYS A 29 10.97 -1.83 7.38
CA LYS A 29 9.92 -0.89 7.84
C LYS A 29 8.53 -1.55 7.90
N ALA A 30 8.29 -2.57 7.06
CA ALA A 30 7.18 -3.50 7.22
C ALA A 30 7.40 -4.53 8.35
N GLY A 31 8.57 -4.51 9.03
CA GLY A 31 8.93 -5.44 10.10
C GLY A 31 9.50 -6.78 9.64
N PHE A 32 9.80 -6.96 8.34
CA PHE A 32 10.39 -8.20 7.85
C PHE A 32 11.90 -8.29 8.14
N ARG A 33 12.37 -9.50 8.48
CA ARG A 33 13.79 -9.79 8.71
C ARG A 33 14.60 -9.98 7.42
N LYS A 34 13.93 -10.18 6.29
CA LYS A 34 14.50 -10.44 4.96
C LYS A 34 13.63 -9.82 3.86
N GLU A 35 14.20 -9.69 2.66
CA GLU A 35 13.54 -9.22 1.43
C GLU A 35 12.78 -10.31 0.64
N ASP A 36 12.75 -11.56 1.12
CA ASP A 36 12.03 -12.67 0.47
C ASP A 36 10.58 -12.29 0.12
N ASP A 37 10.20 -12.43 -1.15
CA ASP A 37 8.91 -12.03 -1.75
C ASP A 37 8.46 -10.58 -1.49
N PHE A 38 9.34 -9.67 -1.02
CA PHE A 38 8.99 -8.29 -0.70
C PHE A 38 9.50 -7.33 -1.79
N ALA A 39 8.58 -6.62 -2.44
CA ALA A 39 8.90 -5.77 -3.60
C ALA A 39 7.93 -4.58 -3.74
N LYS A 40 8.31 -3.60 -4.56
CA LYS A 40 7.40 -2.57 -5.09
C LYS A 40 6.36 -3.25 -6.00
N ARG A 41 5.07 -2.98 -5.79
CA ARG A 41 3.97 -3.55 -6.62
C ARG A 41 3.51 -2.59 -7.68
N HIS A 42 3.14 -1.39 -7.26
CA HIS A 42 2.65 -0.34 -8.14
C HIS A 42 3.28 1.01 -7.81
N THR A 43 3.19 1.92 -8.79
CA THR A 43 3.53 3.33 -8.65
C THR A 43 2.45 4.15 -9.36
N TRP A 44 1.53 4.71 -8.59
CA TRP A 44 0.52 5.63 -9.09
C TRP A 44 1.18 6.99 -9.40
N LYS A 45 0.85 7.59 -10.54
CA LYS A 45 1.13 9.01 -10.81
C LYS A 45 -0.07 9.80 -10.28
N ILE A 46 0.17 10.75 -9.40
CA ILE A 46 -0.89 11.59 -8.81
C ILE A 46 -0.96 12.93 -9.56
N ASN A 47 0.18 13.58 -9.76
CA ASN A 47 0.30 14.82 -10.54
C ASN A 47 1.57 14.79 -11.41
N GLU A 48 1.87 15.88 -12.12
CA GLU A 48 3.21 16.07 -12.65
C GLU A 48 4.21 16.29 -11.50
N GLY A 49 5.24 15.46 -11.41
CA GLY A 49 6.22 15.52 -10.33
C GLY A 49 5.73 14.99 -8.98
N ASP A 50 4.65 14.19 -8.95
CA ASP A 50 4.11 13.60 -7.72
C ASP A 50 3.62 12.15 -7.96
N PHE A 51 4.26 11.20 -7.28
CA PHE A 51 4.05 9.78 -7.42
C PHE A 51 3.97 9.10 -6.06
N VAL A 52 3.19 8.02 -5.97
CA VAL A 52 3.06 7.20 -4.76
C VAL A 52 3.34 5.74 -5.12
N SER A 53 4.20 5.07 -4.34
CA SER A 53 4.56 3.66 -4.54
C SER A 53 4.22 2.81 -3.32
N VAL A 54 3.59 1.66 -3.56
CA VAL A 54 3.33 0.64 -2.53
C VAL A 54 4.34 -0.51 -2.62
N TYR A 55 4.80 -0.94 -1.45
CA TYR A 55 5.70 -2.07 -1.23
C TYR A 55 5.05 -3.08 -0.28
N SER A 56 5.07 -4.36 -0.64
CA SER A 56 4.36 -5.41 0.10
C SER A 56 5.05 -6.78 -0.06
N LYS A 57 4.61 -7.78 0.71
CA LYS A 57 4.93 -9.20 0.45
C LYS A 57 3.77 -9.89 -0.28
N ASN A 58 4.04 -10.63 -1.35
CA ASN A 58 3.02 -11.34 -2.16
C ASN A 58 2.91 -12.86 -1.84
N ALA A 59 3.59 -13.32 -0.80
CA ALA A 59 3.48 -14.69 -0.32
C ALA A 59 3.62 -14.70 1.21
N GLY A 60 2.76 -15.44 1.90
CA GLY A 60 2.76 -15.53 3.36
C GLY A 60 2.20 -16.86 3.85
N ARG A 61 1.80 -16.88 5.13
CA ARG A 61 1.06 -18.00 5.74
C ARG A 61 -0.42 -17.60 5.85
N ALA A 62 -1.31 -18.58 5.91
CA ALA A 62 -2.69 -18.35 6.28
C ALA A 62 -2.79 -17.55 7.61
N ASN A 63 -3.73 -16.61 7.68
CA ASN A 63 -3.91 -15.62 8.76
C ASN A 63 -2.77 -14.58 8.88
N THR A 64 -1.98 -14.38 7.81
CA THR A 64 -1.01 -13.28 7.69
C THR A 64 -1.30 -12.34 6.51
N GLU A 65 -2.44 -12.51 5.86
CA GLU A 65 -2.99 -11.62 4.84
C GLU A 65 -3.18 -10.22 5.43
N ASN A 66 -2.98 -9.18 4.61
CA ASN A 66 -3.35 -7.81 4.95
C ASN A 66 -4.81 -7.58 4.56
N LYS A 67 -5.57 -6.88 5.42
CA LYS A 67 -7.00 -6.57 5.23
C LYS A 67 -7.29 -5.20 4.62
N TYR A 68 -6.27 -4.50 4.14
CA TYR A 68 -6.43 -3.20 3.48
C TYR A 68 -6.67 -3.39 1.99
N ASP A 69 -7.77 -2.83 1.50
CA ASP A 69 -8.09 -2.71 0.08
C ASP A 69 -7.09 -1.73 -0.56
N LEU A 70 -6.44 -2.11 -1.66
CA LEU A 70 -5.53 -1.20 -2.39
C LEU A 70 -6.22 -0.67 -3.65
N PRO A 71 -5.91 0.57 -4.06
CA PRO A 71 -6.51 1.10 -5.27
C PRO A 71 -6.01 0.38 -6.54
N PRO A 72 -6.81 0.40 -7.62
CA PRO A 72 -6.44 -0.21 -8.89
C PRO A 72 -5.08 0.27 -9.41
N PRO A 73 -4.30 -0.59 -10.09
CA PRO A 73 -4.66 -1.92 -10.60
C PRO A 73 -4.16 -3.09 -9.71
N VAL A 74 -3.99 -2.86 -8.41
CA VAL A 74 -3.51 -3.89 -7.44
C VAL A 74 -4.53 -4.20 -6.34
N ASP A 75 -5.79 -3.84 -6.59
CA ASP A 75 -6.99 -4.21 -5.84
C ASP A 75 -7.18 -5.74 -5.77
N SER A 76 -6.96 -6.42 -6.88
CA SER A 76 -7.23 -7.85 -7.06
C SER A 76 -6.10 -8.77 -6.55
N ASP A 77 -5.00 -8.20 -6.04
CA ASP A 77 -3.83 -8.95 -5.54
C ASP A 77 -3.89 -9.17 -4.03
N LEU A 78 -3.66 -10.42 -3.58
CA LEU A 78 -3.58 -10.74 -2.15
C LEU A 78 -2.17 -10.48 -1.58
N TYR A 79 -2.08 -9.56 -0.61
CA TYR A 79 -0.84 -9.17 0.05
C TYR A 79 -0.77 -9.63 1.51
N PHE A 80 0.46 -9.74 2.04
CA PHE A 80 0.74 -10.34 3.35
C PHE A 80 1.60 -9.43 4.25
N GLY A 81 1.32 -9.48 5.55
CA GLY A 81 2.02 -8.73 6.60
C GLY A 81 1.66 -7.25 6.61
N LYS A 82 2.66 -6.39 6.81
CA LYS A 82 2.50 -4.94 6.68
C LYS A 82 2.91 -4.48 5.28
N LEU A 83 2.25 -3.46 4.76
CA LEU A 83 2.67 -2.76 3.55
C LEU A 83 3.31 -1.42 3.92
N VAL A 84 4.14 -0.90 3.02
CA VAL A 84 4.75 0.43 3.14
C VAL A 84 4.40 1.23 1.90
N VAL A 85 3.88 2.44 2.10
CA VAL A 85 3.57 3.39 1.04
C VAL A 85 4.48 4.62 1.19
N ILE A 86 5.11 5.02 0.08
CA ILE A 86 6.01 6.18 0.02
C ILE A 86 5.57 7.13 -1.08
N ARG A 87 5.75 8.43 -0.85
CA ARG A 87 5.58 9.49 -1.86
C ARG A 87 6.94 9.94 -2.39
N HIS A 88 7.01 10.28 -3.67
CA HIS A 88 8.26 10.63 -4.34
C HIS A 88 8.00 11.48 -5.59
N SER A 89 8.91 12.38 -5.95
CA SER A 89 8.69 13.37 -7.02
C SER A 89 9.05 12.90 -8.44
N GLU A 90 9.70 11.74 -8.59
CA GLU A 90 10.02 11.12 -9.88
C GLU A 90 9.53 9.68 -9.95
N GLN A 91 9.14 9.19 -11.13
CA GLN A 91 8.56 7.84 -11.32
C GLN A 91 9.38 6.68 -10.69
N ASN A 92 10.70 6.84 -10.57
CA ASN A 92 11.56 5.92 -9.86
C ASN A 92 11.96 6.50 -8.48
N PRO A 93 11.47 5.92 -7.36
CA PRO A 93 11.80 6.42 -6.03
C PRO A 93 13.28 6.22 -5.71
N THR A 94 13.91 7.25 -5.17
CA THR A 94 15.29 7.29 -4.65
C THR A 94 15.30 7.97 -3.29
N ALA A 95 16.39 7.85 -2.53
CA ALA A 95 16.49 8.51 -1.23
C ALA A 95 16.46 10.06 -1.30
N GLU A 96 16.69 10.65 -2.49
CA GLU A 96 16.76 12.09 -2.71
C GLU A 96 15.44 12.69 -3.24
N ASN A 97 14.66 11.92 -4.02
CA ASN A 97 13.34 12.34 -4.53
C ASN A 97 12.16 11.87 -3.66
N CYS A 98 12.43 11.06 -2.64
CA CYS A 98 11.48 10.65 -1.61
C CYS A 98 11.00 11.84 -0.74
N LEU A 99 9.69 12.01 -0.64
CA LEU A 99 9.05 13.09 0.12
C LEU A 99 8.55 12.57 1.49
N ASP A 100 8.39 13.49 2.43
CA ASP A 100 7.60 13.22 3.65
C ASP A 100 6.13 12.94 3.26
N PHE A 101 5.54 11.92 3.88
CA PHE A 101 4.17 11.47 3.58
C PHE A 101 3.44 10.98 4.84
N THR A 102 2.22 11.46 5.07
CA THR A 102 1.38 11.04 6.21
C THR A 102 0.19 10.18 5.79
N PHE A 103 -0.41 9.45 6.74
CA PHE A 103 -1.62 8.67 6.46
C PHE A 103 -2.83 9.55 6.07
N GLU A 104 -2.84 10.83 6.44
CA GLU A 104 -3.90 11.78 6.06
C GLU A 104 -3.80 12.13 4.57
N GLU A 105 -2.60 12.41 4.08
CA GLU A 105 -2.35 12.59 2.65
C GLU A 105 -2.62 11.31 1.85
N TRP A 106 -2.24 10.14 2.39
CA TRP A 106 -2.57 8.86 1.76
C TRP A 106 -4.08 8.63 1.65
N LYS A 107 -4.89 9.01 2.64
CA LYS A 107 -6.37 8.89 2.53
C LYS A 107 -6.93 9.72 1.38
N THR A 108 -6.57 10.99 1.28
CA THR A 108 -7.06 11.86 0.19
C THR A 108 -6.58 11.39 -1.19
N ILE A 109 -5.37 10.82 -1.28
CA ILE A 109 -4.88 10.20 -2.52
C ILE A 109 -5.62 8.89 -2.82
N TYR A 110 -5.82 8.04 -1.82
CA TYR A 110 -6.56 6.78 -1.91
C TYR A 110 -8.00 7.02 -2.40
N GLU A 111 -8.71 7.98 -1.81
CA GLU A 111 -10.07 8.35 -2.21
C GLU A 111 -10.13 8.72 -3.70
N LYS A 112 -9.18 9.52 -4.21
CA LYS A 112 -9.09 9.84 -5.64
C LYS A 112 -8.76 8.61 -6.49
N LEU A 113 -7.82 7.76 -6.06
CA LEU A 113 -7.41 6.56 -6.80
C LEU A 113 -8.48 5.45 -6.84
N MET A 114 -9.43 5.45 -5.89
CA MET A 114 -10.58 4.54 -5.86
C MET A 114 -11.75 4.98 -6.77
N GLY A 115 -11.59 6.05 -7.55
CA GLY A 115 -12.70 6.66 -8.28
C GLY A 115 -13.67 7.36 -7.31
N GLY A 116 -13.13 8.10 -6.34
CA GLY A 116 -13.90 8.93 -5.42
C GLY A 116 -14.70 10.02 -6.14
N PHE A 117 -15.50 10.77 -5.37
CA PHE A 117 -16.31 11.86 -5.92
C PHE A 117 -15.45 12.82 -6.74
N GLU A 118 -15.75 12.89 -8.04
CA GLU A 118 -15.45 14.06 -8.85
C GLU A 118 -16.25 15.22 -8.25
N ASP A 119 -15.55 16.19 -7.66
CA ASP A 119 -16.15 17.46 -7.27
C ASP A 119 -16.65 18.14 -8.56
N LEU A 120 -17.97 18.18 -8.74
CA LEU A 120 -18.69 18.68 -9.93
C LEU A 120 -18.56 20.22 -10.15
N ASP A 121 -17.46 20.81 -9.69
CA ASP A 121 -17.13 22.24 -9.64
C ASP A 121 -15.76 22.52 -10.33
N ASP A 122 -14.95 21.49 -10.64
CA ASP A 122 -13.62 21.62 -11.28
C ASP A 122 -13.69 21.43 -12.82
N ASP A 123 -14.22 22.45 -13.50
CA ASP A 123 -14.34 22.67 -14.96
C ASP A 123 -15.07 21.60 -15.83
N GLU A 124 -16.00 22.09 -16.65
CA GLU A 124 -16.80 21.30 -17.59
C GLU A 124 -15.92 20.73 -18.74
N GLU A 125 -15.49 19.46 -18.67
CA GLU A 125 -15.36 18.68 -19.91
C GLU A 125 -16.77 18.51 -20.49
N GLU A 126 -17.11 19.38 -21.44
CA GLU A 126 -18.30 19.29 -22.29
C GLU A 126 -18.28 17.93 -22.98
N SER A 127 -18.93 16.94 -22.35
CA SER A 127 -19.13 15.60 -22.91
C SER A 127 -19.63 15.76 -24.34
N GLU A 128 -18.85 15.27 -25.31
CA GLU A 128 -19.24 15.28 -26.73
C GLU A 128 -20.49 14.40 -26.92
N GLU A 129 -21.68 14.96 -26.69
CA GLU A 129 -22.97 14.37 -27.05
C GLU A 129 -22.96 14.17 -28.57
N GLU A 130 -22.62 12.95 -29.00
CA GLU A 130 -22.50 12.61 -30.41
C GLU A 130 -23.79 13.03 -31.12
N TYR A 131 -23.68 13.96 -32.07
CA TYR A 131 -24.83 14.69 -32.59
C TYR A 131 -25.76 13.76 -33.39
N VAL A 132 -26.72 13.14 -32.69
CA VAL A 132 -27.74 12.31 -33.30
C VAL A 132 -28.65 13.20 -34.14
N ALA A 133 -28.43 13.15 -35.45
CA ALA A 133 -29.22 13.91 -36.40
C ALA A 133 -30.73 13.65 -36.16
N PRO A 134 -31.60 14.67 -36.21
CA PRO A 134 -33.02 14.51 -35.83
C PRO A 134 -33.81 13.56 -36.75
N GLU A 135 -33.25 13.15 -37.89
CA GLU A 135 -33.76 12.07 -38.72
C GLU A 135 -33.53 10.66 -38.15
N ASN A 136 -32.50 10.48 -37.31
CA ASN A 136 -32.23 9.27 -36.54
C ASN A 136 -33.02 9.21 -35.23
N LEU A 137 -33.59 10.33 -34.74
CA LEU A 137 -34.41 10.33 -33.53
C LEU A 137 -35.83 9.79 -33.76
N THR A 138 -36.33 9.00 -32.81
CA THR A 138 -37.74 8.63 -32.66
C THR A 138 -38.60 9.85 -32.29
N LYS A 139 -39.93 9.73 -32.38
CA LYS A 139 -40.87 10.81 -32.00
C LYS A 139 -40.82 11.19 -30.50
N GLN A 140 -40.11 10.41 -29.67
CA GLN A 140 -39.95 10.65 -28.24
C GLN A 140 -38.52 11.09 -27.84
N GLY A 141 -37.59 11.21 -28.80
CA GLY A 141 -36.23 11.70 -28.55
C GLY A 141 -35.15 10.64 -28.34
N TYR A 142 -35.49 9.35 -28.34
CA TYR A 142 -34.49 8.26 -28.37
C TYR A 142 -33.94 8.05 -29.79
N GLU A 143 -32.69 7.62 -29.94
CA GLU A 143 -32.16 7.20 -31.24
C GLU A 143 -32.86 5.92 -31.77
N LYS A 144 -32.99 5.83 -33.10
CA LYS A 144 -33.43 4.63 -33.83
C LYS A 144 -32.28 3.62 -34.01
N ASP A 145 -31.72 3.15 -32.90
CA ASP A 145 -31.08 1.83 -32.94
C ASP A 145 -32.14 0.77 -33.32
N GLY A 146 -31.72 -0.43 -33.74
CA GLY A 146 -32.57 -1.51 -34.20
C GLY A 146 -33.52 -2.12 -33.16
N PHE A 147 -33.66 -1.47 -32.00
CA PHE A 147 -34.39 -1.91 -30.80
C PHE A 147 -35.72 -1.17 -30.57
N VAL A 148 -36.29 -0.54 -31.60
CA VAL A 148 -37.63 0.07 -31.51
C VAL A 148 -38.70 -1.03 -31.39
N VAL A 149 -39.12 -1.29 -30.16
CA VAL A 149 -40.34 -2.06 -29.86
C VAL A 149 -41.54 -1.20 -30.28
N GLU A 150 -42.35 -1.67 -31.22
CA GLU A 150 -43.66 -1.06 -31.48
C GLU A 150 -44.59 -1.33 -30.29
N ASP A 151 -45.18 -0.27 -29.73
CA ASP A 151 -46.20 -0.30 -28.67
C ASP A 151 -47.53 -0.81 -29.24
N GLY A 152 -47.55 -2.13 -29.52
CA GLY A 152 -48.51 -2.81 -30.39
C GLY A 152 -49.52 -3.67 -29.64
N GLU A 153 -50.48 -3.01 -29.00
CA GLU A 153 -51.70 -3.55 -28.35
C GLU A 153 -51.54 -4.55 -27.18
N GLU A 154 -52.32 -4.28 -26.15
CA GLU A 154 -52.50 -5.06 -24.93
C GLU A 154 -52.93 -6.51 -25.23
N THR A 155 -52.12 -7.49 -24.83
CA THR A 155 -52.51 -8.90 -24.75
C THR A 155 -52.35 -9.41 -23.33
N ASP A 156 -53.46 -9.50 -22.59
CA ASP A 156 -53.51 -10.27 -21.33
C ASP A 156 -53.03 -11.70 -21.60
N ASN A 157 -52.07 -12.16 -20.82
CA ASN A 157 -51.74 -13.57 -20.74
C ASN A 157 -51.35 -13.91 -19.30
N THR A 158 -52.35 -14.39 -18.55
CA THR A 158 -52.24 -14.77 -17.14
C THR A 158 -51.41 -16.05 -16.99
N GLY A 159 -50.08 -15.89 -17.00
CA GLY A 159 -49.08 -16.95 -16.85
C GLY A 159 -48.73 -17.25 -15.40
N ASP A 160 -49.46 -18.16 -14.79
CA ASP A 160 -49.19 -18.71 -13.45
C ASP A 160 -47.84 -19.47 -13.41
N SER A 161 -47.09 -19.35 -12.31
CA SER A 161 -45.90 -20.16 -12.02
C SER A 161 -45.58 -20.14 -10.52
N GLU A 162 -45.50 -21.33 -9.94
CA GLU A 162 -45.42 -21.61 -8.50
C GLU A 162 -43.95 -21.76 -8.01
N GLU A 163 -43.76 -21.72 -6.69
CA GLU A 163 -42.55 -22.15 -5.94
C GLU A 163 -41.25 -21.31 -6.16
N GLU A 164 -40.27 -21.28 -5.25
CA GLU A 164 -40.05 -21.99 -3.98
C GLU A 164 -39.78 -21.03 -2.79
N GLU A 165 -40.23 -21.36 -1.57
CA GLU A 165 -39.78 -20.69 -0.34
C GLU A 165 -38.45 -21.27 0.16
N TRP A 166 -37.35 -20.53 -0.01
CA TRP A 166 -36.02 -20.96 0.46
C TRP A 166 -35.80 -20.71 1.96
N ALA A 167 -36.41 -21.57 2.77
CA ALA A 167 -36.24 -21.60 4.23
C ALA A 167 -35.20 -22.65 4.67
N HIS A 168 -33.95 -22.22 4.83
CA HIS A 168 -32.95 -22.92 5.67
C HIS A 168 -32.41 -21.94 6.71
N SER A 169 -32.67 -22.14 8.02
CA SER A 169 -32.30 -23.26 8.90
C SER A 169 -31.04 -22.89 9.69
N ASN A 170 -31.28 -22.53 10.95
CA ASN A 170 -30.31 -22.26 12.00
C ASN A 170 -29.40 -23.47 12.25
N ASP A 171 -28.10 -23.25 12.41
CA ASP A 171 -27.16 -24.21 12.98
C ASP A 171 -26.24 -23.46 13.96
N GLU A 172 -26.39 -23.77 15.26
CA GLU A 172 -25.64 -23.15 16.37
C GLU A 172 -24.60 -24.16 16.87
N GLU A 173 -23.36 -24.06 16.38
CA GLU A 173 -22.23 -24.85 16.88
C GLU A 173 -21.34 -23.99 17.80
N GLU A 174 -21.69 -23.99 19.09
CA GLU A 174 -20.89 -23.43 20.19
C GLU A 174 -19.63 -24.28 20.43
N THR A 175 -18.52 -23.95 19.76
CA THR A 175 -17.22 -24.61 20.00
C THR A 175 -16.48 -23.95 21.17
N ASP A 176 -16.89 -24.28 22.40
CA ASP A 176 -16.04 -24.20 23.58
C ASP A 176 -14.87 -25.18 23.43
N ASP A 177 -13.63 -24.68 23.34
CA ASP A 177 -12.44 -25.54 23.47
C ASP A 177 -11.25 -24.81 24.13
N SER A 178 -10.84 -25.39 25.26
CA SER A 178 -9.51 -25.36 25.89
C SER A 178 -8.85 -24.02 26.24
N LEU A 179 -8.92 -23.74 27.55
CA LEU A 179 -7.77 -23.29 28.32
C LEU A 179 -6.52 -24.16 28.04
N GLU A 180 -5.36 -23.50 27.86
CA GLU A 180 -4.04 -23.77 28.50
C GLU A 180 -2.91 -23.29 27.59
N GLY A 181 -1.96 -22.57 28.17
CA GLY A 181 -0.91 -21.84 27.45
C GLY A 181 -0.12 -20.97 28.43
N THR A 182 0.46 -21.63 29.43
CA THR A 182 1.18 -20.99 30.54
C THR A 182 2.44 -20.26 30.08
N GLU A 183 2.82 -19.28 30.88
CA GLU A 183 4.06 -18.53 30.84
C GLU A 183 5.33 -19.39 30.64
N GLU A 184 6.14 -19.02 29.65
CA GLU A 184 7.60 -19.17 29.67
C GLU A 184 8.20 -17.77 29.54
N ASP A 185 8.61 -17.22 30.69
CA ASP A 185 9.24 -15.90 30.86
C ASP A 185 10.76 -16.08 30.76
N ASP A 186 11.30 -15.90 29.56
CA ASP A 186 12.70 -16.20 29.21
C ASP A 186 13.56 -14.91 29.26
N GLU A 187 13.70 -14.34 30.46
CA GLU A 187 14.64 -13.24 30.72
C GLU A 187 16.10 -13.78 30.78
N GLU A 188 16.68 -14.06 29.59
CA GLU A 188 18.11 -14.39 29.44
C GLU A 188 19.00 -13.24 29.95
N GLU A 189 19.73 -13.50 31.05
CA GLU A 189 20.56 -12.52 31.75
C GLU A 189 21.76 -12.04 30.89
N THR A 190 21.67 -10.83 30.35
CA THR A 190 22.79 -10.18 29.65
C THR A 190 23.76 -9.50 30.62
N ASP A 191 24.58 -10.29 31.30
CA ASP A 191 25.79 -9.81 31.98
C ASP A 191 26.88 -9.45 30.96
N ASP A 192 26.95 -8.16 30.59
CA ASP A 192 28.18 -7.53 30.07
C ASP A 192 28.18 -6.03 30.44
N SER A 193 28.43 -5.72 31.72
CA SER A 193 28.61 -4.35 32.21
C SER A 193 30.10 -4.00 32.36
N LEU A 194 30.69 -3.52 31.27
CA LEU A 194 32.09 -3.09 31.19
C LEU A 194 32.34 -1.77 31.97
N GLU A 195 32.77 -1.89 33.23
CA GLU A 195 33.71 -0.94 33.84
C GLU A 195 35.14 -1.40 33.45
N GLY A 196 36.14 -0.55 33.16
CA GLY A 196 36.45 0.77 33.69
C GLY A 196 37.34 0.63 34.93
N THR A 197 38.50 1.28 35.11
CA THR A 197 39.28 2.29 34.34
C THR A 197 40.74 2.34 34.90
N GLU A 198 41.71 2.92 34.19
CA GLU A 198 43.12 3.21 34.59
C GLU A 198 43.95 1.97 35.07
N GLU A 199 45.23 1.95 35.50
CA GLU A 199 46.43 2.82 35.65
C GLU A 199 47.66 1.96 35.23
N ASP A 200 48.91 2.38 34.92
CA ASP A 200 49.57 3.65 34.51
C ASP A 200 51.00 3.28 33.97
N GLY A 201 51.69 4.18 33.26
CA GLY A 201 53.13 4.11 32.91
C GLY A 201 53.49 3.52 31.53
N GLY A 202 54.57 3.97 30.86
CA GLY A 202 55.51 5.06 31.18
C GLY A 202 56.77 5.03 30.29
N GLU A 203 57.54 6.13 30.30
CA GLU A 203 58.88 6.32 29.66
C GLU A 203 58.88 6.26 28.10
N ASP A 204 59.30 7.27 27.32
CA ASP A 204 60.46 8.20 27.30
C ASP A 204 61.66 7.68 26.48
N GLY A 205 62.32 8.61 25.78
CA GLY A 205 63.29 8.36 24.71
C GLY A 205 62.64 8.09 23.34
N GLY A 206 63.14 8.63 22.23
CA GLY A 206 64.31 9.48 22.01
C GLY A 206 64.94 9.21 20.63
N GLU A 207 65.75 10.14 20.13
CA GLU A 207 66.66 9.99 18.96
C GLU A 207 65.92 9.63 17.63
N ASP A 208 65.61 10.61 16.78
CA ASP A 208 66.49 11.24 15.77
C ASP A 208 66.66 10.41 14.47
N GLY A 209 67.20 11.04 13.42
CA GLY A 209 67.26 10.42 12.07
C GLY A 209 66.85 11.32 10.91
N GLU A 210 67.38 12.55 10.83
CA GLU A 210 67.43 13.25 9.55
C GLU A 210 68.25 12.42 8.55
N ASN A 211 67.70 12.14 7.37
CA ASN A 211 68.47 11.70 6.20
C ASN A 211 67.97 12.48 4.98
N ASP A 212 68.54 13.67 4.81
CA ASP A 212 68.63 14.32 3.52
C ASP A 212 69.65 13.56 2.66
N ASP A 213 69.30 13.28 1.40
CA ASP A 213 70.25 13.17 0.29
C ASP A 213 69.45 13.01 -1.01
N GLY A 214 69.58 14.00 -1.90
CA GLY A 214 69.13 13.91 -3.30
C GLY A 214 70.31 13.65 -4.23
N GLU A 215 70.04 13.63 -5.55
CA GLU A 215 71.03 13.44 -6.62
C GLU A 215 71.68 12.02 -6.66
N ASN A 216 72.21 11.51 -7.77
CA ASN A 216 72.33 12.02 -9.14
C ASN A 216 72.35 10.85 -10.17
N ASP A 217 72.25 11.20 -11.46
CA ASP A 217 72.39 10.34 -12.69
C ASP A 217 71.35 9.21 -12.93
#